data_AF-N6X1P1-F1
#
_entry.id   AF-N6X1P1-F1
#
_cell.length_a   1.000
_cell.length_b   1.000
_cell.length_c   1.000
_cell.angle_alpha   90.00
_cell.angle_beta   90.00
_cell.angle_gamma   90.00
#
_symmetry.space_group_name_H-M   'P 1'
#
loop_
_entity.id
_entity.type
_entity.pdbx_description
1 polymer ?
#
loop_
_entity_poly.entity_id
_entity_poly.type
_entity_poly.pdbx_seq_one_letter_code
_entity_poly.pdbx_strand_id
1 'polypeptide(L)'
;MVLIQQVMVLIAWIIGLAVRRGLKNRMTMSTASATLTGLAGLWGGLLLAGWIFDSGDLWKPGMIGFAAMVAALVVVIVAVVLARLNPLPGLPPISEIAAMGESETREFKSSARWNLHTGKRDEEMETIIAKTVSAFLNSGGGTLLIGVDDEGELIGLENDYSTLKSPDADRFELWMRGMWGQRLGTNAAALPILDFARAPLGGEVCRVTIPPSPRPVYLLGSKGKGAPELWVRVGNSTRRLDVSDAVLYVSQRWPEAVRVSLWTRLRMYFLLRKRERPAHLPRAVEKALRG
;
A
#
# COMPACT_ATOMS: atom_id res chain seq x y z
N MET A 1 23.93 35.21 24.76
CA MET A 1 23.38 33.83 24.91
C MET A 1 22.47 33.40 23.77
N VAL A 2 21.53 34.22 23.27
CA VAL A 2 20.57 33.79 22.21
C VAL A 2 21.25 33.48 20.86
N LEU A 3 22.24 34.26 20.44
CA LEU A 3 22.94 34.07 19.16
C LEU A 3 23.73 32.74 19.10
N ILE A 4 24.25 32.31 20.25
CA ILE A 4 25.04 31.09 20.43
C ILE A 4 24.19 29.85 20.10
N GLN A 5 22.97 29.82 20.60
CA GLN A 5 22.05 28.70 20.39
C GLN A 5 21.65 28.58 18.91
N GLN A 6 21.49 29.70 18.21
CA GLN A 6 21.18 29.73 16.77
C GLN A 6 22.32 29.15 15.93
N VAL A 7 23.57 29.50 16.26
CA VAL A 7 24.76 28.98 15.57
C VAL A 7 24.91 27.47 15.78
N MET A 8 24.68 26.97 17.00
CA MET A 8 24.75 25.53 17.28
C MET A 8 23.68 24.73 16.52
N VAL A 9 22.46 25.26 16.42
CA VAL A 9 21.40 24.62 15.64
C VAL A 9 21.74 24.58 14.15
N LEU A 10 22.35 25.64 13.62
CA LEU A 10 22.81 25.69 12.23
C LEU A 10 23.92 24.66 11.96
N ILE A 11 24.90 24.52 12.87
CA ILE A 11 25.95 23.50 12.79
C ILE A 11 25.33 22.09 12.85
N ALA A 12 24.42 21.83 13.78
CA ALA A 12 23.73 20.55 13.89
C ALA A 12 22.94 20.21 12.61
N TRP A 13 22.30 21.22 12.00
CA TRP A 13 21.57 21.05 10.75
C TRP A 13 22.49 20.71 9.57
N ILE A 14 23.64 21.40 9.44
CA ILE A 14 24.63 21.09 8.41
C ILE A 14 25.17 19.67 8.59
N ILE A 15 25.49 19.25 9.81
CA ILE A 15 25.96 17.90 10.12
C ILE A 15 24.89 16.87 9.74
N GLY A 16 23.64 17.09 10.16
CA GLY A 16 22.52 16.20 9.81
C GLY A 16 22.32 16.08 8.30
N LEU A 17 22.46 17.18 7.55
CA LEU A 17 22.36 17.19 6.09
C LEU A 17 23.52 16.43 5.43
N ALA A 18 24.76 16.64 5.89
CA ALA A 18 25.95 16.00 5.37
C ALA A 18 25.92 14.47 5.60
N VAL A 19 25.59 14.04 6.82
CA VAL A 19 25.47 12.62 7.17
C VAL A 19 24.34 11.96 6.35
N ARG A 20 23.20 12.64 6.18
CA ARG A 20 22.11 12.14 5.33
C ARG A 20 22.51 12.00 3.87
N ARG A 21 23.30 12.95 3.34
CA ARG A 21 23.79 12.91 1.96
C ARG A 21 24.82 11.79 1.75
N GLY A 22 25.62 11.47 2.76
CA GLY A 22 26.55 10.33 2.73
C GLY A 22 25.84 8.97 2.84
N LEU A 23 24.77 8.90 3.64
CA LEU A 23 24.01 7.67 3.91
C LEU A 23 22.70 7.56 3.08
N LYS A 24 22.69 8.12 1.86
CA LYS A 24 21.50 8.28 0.97
C LYS A 24 20.50 7.11 0.97
N ASN A 25 20.98 5.86 1.05
CA ASN A 25 20.15 4.65 0.97
C ASN A 25 19.99 3.89 2.31
N ARG A 26 20.55 4.37 3.42
CA ARG A 26 20.54 3.67 4.73
C ARG A 26 19.97 4.49 5.89
N MET A 27 19.70 5.78 5.71
CA MET A 27 19.15 6.64 6.76
C MET A 27 17.63 6.59 6.80
N THR A 28 17.09 6.04 7.90
CA THR A 28 15.65 6.02 8.21
C THR A 28 15.16 7.29 8.93
N MET A 29 16.10 8.12 9.39
CA MET A 29 15.84 9.32 10.19
C MET A 29 15.41 10.52 9.33
N SER A 30 14.38 11.24 9.78
CA SER A 30 13.99 12.54 9.21
C SER A 30 15.06 13.60 9.48
N THR A 31 15.11 14.66 8.66
CA THR A 31 16.05 15.77 8.85
C THR A 31 15.95 16.39 10.24
N ALA A 32 14.72 16.51 10.77
CA ALA A 32 14.48 17.03 12.12
C ALA A 32 15.02 16.11 13.22
N SER A 33 14.90 14.79 13.07
CA SER A 33 15.47 13.85 14.06
C SER A 33 17.00 13.83 14.03
N ALA A 34 17.60 13.95 12.84
CA ALA A 34 19.05 14.04 12.67
C ALA A 34 19.62 15.34 13.25
N THR A 35 18.93 16.48 13.09
CA THR A 35 19.35 17.75 13.69
C THR A 35 19.26 17.74 15.21
N LEU A 36 18.19 17.18 15.78
CA LEU A 36 18.06 17.04 17.24
C LEU A 36 19.14 16.13 17.82
N THR A 37 19.44 15.02 17.15
CA THR A 37 20.53 14.10 17.55
C THR A 37 21.90 14.77 17.44
N GLY A 38 22.14 15.51 16.36
CA GLY A 38 23.37 16.30 16.18
C GLY A 38 23.50 17.39 17.23
N LEU A 39 22.41 18.04 17.63
CA LEU A 39 22.41 19.04 18.68
C LEU A 39 22.78 18.42 20.03
N ALA A 40 22.17 17.28 20.41
CA ALA A 40 22.53 16.55 21.62
C ALA A 40 24.02 16.13 21.62
N GLY A 41 24.52 15.67 20.46
CA GLY A 41 25.93 15.35 20.26
C GLY A 41 26.86 16.56 20.40
N LEU A 42 26.45 17.75 19.94
CA LEU A 42 27.23 18.99 20.11
C LEU A 42 27.33 19.41 21.58
N TRP A 43 26.22 19.33 22.33
CA TRP A 43 26.23 19.61 23.77
C TRP A 43 27.14 18.64 24.53
N GLY A 44 27.00 17.33 24.27
CA GLY A 44 27.88 16.31 24.86
C GLY A 44 29.34 16.50 24.46
N GLY A 45 29.60 16.83 23.20
CA GLY A 45 30.94 17.08 22.68
C GLY A 45 31.61 18.31 23.30
N LEU A 46 30.87 19.39 23.56
CA LEU A 46 31.38 20.57 24.26
C LEU A 46 31.68 20.28 25.74
N LEU A 47 30.83 19.49 26.41
CA LEU A 47 31.11 19.03 27.78
C LEU A 47 32.39 18.20 27.86
N LEU A 48 32.57 17.26 26.92
CA LEU A 48 33.80 16.47 26.82
C LEU A 48 35.03 17.32 26.45
N ALA A 49 34.86 18.30 25.55
CA ALA A 49 35.92 19.24 25.20
C ALA A 49 36.37 20.07 26.40
N GLY A 50 35.45 20.48 27.27
CA GLY A 50 35.77 21.23 28.49
C GLY A 50 36.67 20.44 29.44
N TRP A 51 36.57 19.12 29.45
CA TRP A 51 37.42 18.24 30.27
C TRP A 51 38.81 17.98 29.65
N ILE A 52 38.90 18.04 28.32
CA ILE A 52 40.14 17.74 27.57
C ILE A 52 41.00 18.98 27.35
N PHE A 53 40.39 20.14 27.10
CA PHE A 53 41.10 21.35 26.66
C PHE A 53 41.34 22.38 27.79
N ASP A 54 41.03 22.02 29.04
CA ASP A 54 41.24 22.79 30.28
C ASP A 54 41.13 24.32 30.09
N SER A 55 40.06 24.73 29.41
CA SER A 55 39.82 26.09 28.95
C SER A 55 38.45 26.53 29.42
N GLY A 56 38.38 27.61 30.20
CA GLY A 56 37.11 28.20 30.65
C GLY A 56 36.28 28.86 29.54
N ASP A 57 36.76 28.87 28.30
CA ASP A 57 36.08 29.46 27.15
C ASP A 57 35.68 28.39 26.12
N LEU A 58 34.39 28.10 26.07
CA LEU A 58 33.77 27.06 25.24
C LEU A 58 33.81 27.36 23.73
N TRP A 59 34.25 28.57 23.32
CA TRP A 59 34.19 29.07 21.94
C TRP A 59 35.50 29.01 21.16
N LYS A 60 36.54 28.38 21.71
CA LYS A 60 37.77 28.18 20.94
C LYS A 60 37.47 27.33 19.70
N PRO A 61 38.00 27.68 18.51
CA PRO A 61 37.73 26.94 17.27
C PRO A 61 38.01 25.43 17.37
N GLY A 62 39.03 25.04 18.16
CA GLY A 62 39.35 23.64 18.43
C GLY A 62 38.28 22.89 19.20
N MET A 63 37.60 23.53 20.17
CA MET A 63 36.52 22.91 20.95
C MET A 63 35.25 22.73 20.12
N ILE A 64 34.92 23.72 19.28
CA ILE A 64 33.80 23.65 18.35
C ILE A 64 34.05 22.55 17.31
N GLY A 65 35.27 22.46 16.78
CA GLY A 65 35.66 21.39 15.85
C GLY A 65 35.56 20.01 16.48
N PHE A 66 36.04 19.84 17.72
CA PHE A 66 35.91 18.59 18.46
C PHE A 66 34.45 18.22 18.70
N ALA A 67 33.64 19.17 19.18
CA ALA A 67 32.22 18.94 19.42
C ALA A 67 31.46 18.57 18.14
N ALA A 68 31.79 19.21 17.00
CA ALA A 68 31.21 18.89 15.70
C ALA A 68 31.56 17.46 15.23
N MET A 69 32.81 17.01 15.47
CA MET A 69 33.21 15.63 15.17
C MET A 69 32.46 14.62 16.05
N VAL A 70 32.35 14.88 17.36
CA VAL A 70 31.58 14.04 18.28
C VAL A 70 30.11 14.00 17.86
N ALA A 71 29.53 15.14 17.51
CA ALA A 71 28.15 15.21 17.03
C ALA A 71 27.93 14.41 15.74
N ALA A 72 28.83 14.52 14.77
CA ALA A 72 28.76 13.73 13.54
C ALA A 72 28.85 12.22 13.82
N LEU A 73 29.76 11.81 14.71
CA LEU A 73 29.93 10.41 15.12
C LEU A 73 28.67 9.88 15.82
N VAL A 74 28.09 10.66 16.75
CA VAL A 74 26.84 10.30 17.45
C VAL A 74 25.69 10.14 16.46
N VAL A 75 25.52 11.07 15.52
CA VAL A 75 24.48 10.97 14.48
C VAL A 75 24.69 9.73 13.62
N VAL A 76 25.92 9.41 13.22
CA VAL A 76 26.23 8.19 12.44
C VAL A 76 25.94 6.92 13.24
N ILE A 77 26.38 6.84 14.50
CA ILE A 77 26.14 5.68 15.37
C ILE A 77 24.64 5.50 15.59
N VAL A 78 23.92 6.56 15.96
CA VAL A 78 22.47 6.50 16.16
C VAL A 78 21.76 6.11 14.87
N ALA A 79 22.17 6.65 13.72
CA ALA A 79 21.61 6.25 12.43
C ALA A 79 21.86 4.77 12.11
N VAL A 80 23.06 4.26 12.37
CA VAL A 80 23.40 2.84 12.17
C VAL A 80 22.63 1.94 13.13
N VAL A 81 22.57 2.31 14.41
CA VAL A 81 21.83 1.58 15.45
C VAL A 81 20.34 1.57 15.12
N LEU A 82 19.76 2.71 14.74
CA LEU A 82 18.37 2.78 14.30
C LEU A 82 18.15 1.97 13.02
N ALA A 83 19.07 1.97 12.05
CA ALA A 83 18.97 1.12 10.87
C ALA A 83 19.08 -0.39 11.19
N ARG A 84 19.71 -0.77 12.32
CA ARG A 84 19.87 -2.16 12.77
C ARG A 84 18.73 -2.63 13.69
N LEU A 85 18.24 -1.75 14.56
CA LEU A 85 17.17 -2.03 15.53
C LEU A 85 15.78 -1.81 14.94
N ASN A 86 15.68 -0.80 14.08
CA ASN A 86 14.53 -0.53 13.23
C ASN A 86 15.03 -0.61 11.78
N PRO A 87 15.35 -1.81 11.25
CA PRO A 87 15.22 -1.96 9.81
C PRO A 87 13.84 -1.40 9.51
N LEU A 88 13.74 -0.47 8.55
CA LEU A 88 12.43 -0.05 8.06
C LEU A 88 11.59 -1.33 7.99
N PRO A 89 10.32 -1.34 8.44
CA PRO A 89 9.42 -2.42 8.07
C PRO A 89 9.17 -2.30 6.57
N GLY A 90 10.24 -2.40 5.77
CA GLY A 90 10.21 -2.77 4.39
C GLY A 90 9.83 -4.22 4.43
N LEU A 91 8.74 -4.52 3.75
CA LEU A 91 8.36 -5.86 3.39
C LEU A 91 9.62 -6.65 2.96
N PRO A 92 9.73 -7.95 3.27
CA PRO A 92 10.91 -8.77 2.95
C PRO A 92 11.38 -8.54 1.51
N PRO A 93 12.67 -8.62 1.19
CA PRO A 93 13.14 -8.54 -0.18
C PRO A 93 12.29 -9.39 -1.13
N ILE A 94 11.97 -8.87 -2.32
CA ILE A 94 11.09 -9.58 -3.26
C ILE A 94 11.64 -10.98 -3.58
N SER A 95 12.96 -11.13 -3.66
CA SER A 95 13.64 -12.41 -3.84
C SER A 95 13.39 -13.40 -2.69
N GLU A 96 13.29 -12.94 -1.44
CA GLU A 96 12.95 -13.81 -0.31
C GLU A 96 11.49 -14.27 -0.39
N ILE A 97 10.57 -13.39 -0.80
CA ILE A 97 9.17 -13.77 -0.98
C ILE A 97 9.03 -14.79 -2.11
N ALA A 98 9.73 -14.56 -3.23
CA ALA A 98 9.74 -15.47 -4.37
C ALA A 98 10.26 -16.86 -3.98
N ALA A 99 11.36 -16.92 -3.21
CA ALA A 99 11.93 -18.17 -2.71
C ALA A 99 11.00 -18.96 -1.76
N MET A 100 10.03 -18.32 -1.12
CA MET A 100 9.05 -19.01 -0.27
C MET A 100 7.90 -19.66 -1.06
N GLY A 101 7.82 -19.44 -2.37
CA GLY A 101 6.83 -20.06 -3.26
C GLY A 101 5.41 -19.47 -3.14
N GLU A 102 4.56 -19.92 -4.05
CA GLU A 102 3.13 -19.58 -4.05
C GLU A 102 2.40 -20.17 -2.85
N SER A 103 1.31 -19.51 -2.44
CA SER A 103 0.46 -19.96 -1.33
C SER A 103 -0.92 -19.32 -1.42
N GLU A 104 -1.77 -19.57 -0.43
CA GLU A 104 -3.09 -18.92 -0.38
C GLU A 104 -3.01 -17.39 -0.37
N THR A 105 -1.94 -16.81 0.19
CA THR A 105 -1.69 -15.35 0.26
C THR A 105 -0.59 -14.86 -0.67
N ARG A 106 0.00 -15.72 -1.52
CA ARG A 106 1.10 -15.36 -2.45
C ARG A 106 0.81 -15.92 -3.83
N GLU A 107 0.78 -15.07 -4.83
CA GLU A 107 0.56 -15.45 -6.23
C GLU A 107 1.69 -14.87 -7.08
N PHE A 108 2.26 -15.67 -7.97
CA PHE A 108 3.31 -15.24 -8.89
C PHE A 108 2.76 -15.20 -10.31
N LYS A 109 3.20 -14.19 -11.06
CA LYS A 109 2.89 -14.05 -12.48
C LYS A 109 4.12 -13.57 -13.22
N SER A 110 4.41 -14.22 -14.33
CA SER A 110 5.54 -13.88 -15.18
C SER A 110 5.37 -12.53 -15.88
N SER A 111 4.14 -12.10 -16.15
CA SER A 111 3.83 -10.82 -16.78
C SER A 111 2.43 -10.32 -16.40
N ALA A 112 2.19 -9.01 -16.56
CA ALA A 112 0.88 -8.41 -16.35
C ALA A 112 0.10 -8.15 -17.65
N ARG A 113 0.79 -8.00 -18.78
CA ARG A 113 0.21 -7.57 -20.07
C ARG A 113 0.74 -8.34 -21.25
N TRP A 114 1.89 -8.99 -21.11
CA TRP A 114 2.56 -9.69 -22.18
C TRP A 114 2.31 -11.18 -22.07
N ASN A 115 1.84 -11.78 -23.14
CA ASN A 115 1.70 -13.22 -23.20
C ASN A 115 2.99 -13.81 -23.76
N LEU A 116 3.73 -14.54 -22.92
CA LEU A 116 5.02 -15.15 -23.29
C LEU A 116 4.90 -16.19 -24.40
N HIS A 117 3.73 -16.83 -24.56
CA HIS A 117 3.50 -17.82 -25.61
C HIS A 117 3.24 -17.18 -26.97
N THR A 118 2.47 -16.09 -27.01
CA THR A 118 2.10 -15.41 -28.26
C THR A 118 3.07 -14.29 -28.64
N GLY A 119 3.92 -13.86 -27.71
CA GLY A 119 4.91 -12.81 -27.91
C GLY A 119 4.29 -11.45 -28.19
N LYS A 120 3.10 -11.18 -27.64
CA LYS A 120 2.35 -9.94 -27.85
C LYS A 120 1.61 -9.51 -26.59
N ARG A 121 1.19 -8.25 -26.57
CA ARG A 121 0.26 -7.73 -25.56
C ARG A 121 -1.06 -8.49 -25.64
N ASP A 122 -1.56 -8.87 -24.47
CA ASP A 122 -2.78 -9.66 -24.30
C ASP A 122 -3.65 -9.08 -23.18
N GLU A 123 -4.93 -8.84 -23.49
CA GLU A 123 -5.92 -8.30 -22.55
C GLU A 123 -6.40 -9.36 -21.54
N GLU A 124 -6.19 -10.64 -21.86
CA GLU A 124 -6.42 -11.74 -20.92
C GLU A 124 -5.43 -11.69 -19.76
N MET A 125 -4.15 -11.39 -20.02
CA MET A 125 -3.13 -11.20 -18.98
C MET A 125 -3.53 -10.05 -18.03
N GLU A 126 -3.97 -8.92 -18.58
CA GLU A 126 -4.47 -7.79 -17.78
C GLU A 126 -5.67 -8.20 -16.91
N THR A 127 -6.51 -9.11 -17.42
CA THR A 127 -7.68 -9.65 -16.71
C THR A 127 -7.31 -10.63 -15.61
N ILE A 128 -6.29 -11.47 -15.80
CA ILE A 128 -5.78 -12.38 -14.77
C ILE A 128 -5.27 -11.58 -13.57
N ILE A 129 -4.51 -10.50 -13.82
CA ILE A 129 -4.04 -9.60 -12.76
C ILE A 129 -5.21 -8.95 -12.02
N ALA A 130 -6.20 -8.42 -12.76
CA ALA A 130 -7.36 -7.78 -12.16
C ALA A 130 -8.19 -8.74 -11.28
N LYS A 131 -8.39 -9.99 -11.74
CA LYS A 131 -9.06 -11.06 -10.98
C LYS A 131 -8.30 -11.40 -9.70
N THR A 132 -6.98 -11.52 -9.78
CA THR A 132 -6.12 -11.84 -8.64
C THR A 132 -6.19 -10.74 -7.58
N VAL A 133 -6.04 -9.48 -7.98
CA VAL A 133 -6.14 -8.33 -7.07
C VAL A 133 -7.53 -8.24 -6.45
N SER A 134 -8.60 -8.39 -7.24
CA SER A 134 -9.98 -8.42 -6.74
C SER A 134 -10.19 -9.55 -5.72
N ALA A 135 -9.67 -10.75 -6.01
CA ALA A 135 -9.77 -11.90 -5.12
C ALA A 135 -9.07 -11.66 -3.78
N PHE A 136 -7.85 -11.11 -3.79
CA PHE A 136 -7.14 -10.77 -2.56
C PHE A 136 -7.85 -9.68 -1.75
N LEU A 137 -8.33 -8.62 -2.41
CA LEU A 137 -9.11 -7.55 -1.76
C LEU A 137 -10.35 -8.12 -1.05
N ASN A 138 -11.04 -9.08 -1.68
CA ASN A 138 -12.24 -9.69 -1.11
C ASN A 138 -11.95 -10.80 -0.09
N SER A 139 -10.69 -11.18 0.12
CA SER A 139 -10.27 -12.29 0.98
C SER A 139 -9.32 -11.78 2.07
N GLY A 140 -8.39 -12.59 2.60
CA GLY A 140 -7.46 -12.17 3.66
C GLY A 140 -6.44 -11.09 3.26
N GLY A 141 -6.48 -10.56 2.04
CA GLY A 141 -5.35 -9.87 1.44
C GLY A 141 -4.30 -10.85 0.91
N GLY A 142 -3.16 -10.33 0.46
CA GLY A 142 -2.06 -11.13 -0.05
C GLY A 142 -1.01 -10.31 -0.79
N THR A 143 -0.08 -11.02 -1.40
CA THR A 143 1.02 -10.47 -2.18
C THR A 143 1.00 -11.08 -3.58
N LEU A 144 0.98 -10.24 -4.59
CA LEU A 144 1.14 -10.63 -5.99
C LEU A 144 2.53 -10.19 -6.45
N LEU A 145 3.35 -11.13 -6.94
CA LEU A 145 4.61 -10.80 -7.62
C LEU A 145 4.42 -10.87 -9.13
N ILE A 146 4.95 -9.89 -9.85
CA ILE A 146 4.88 -9.76 -11.31
C ILE A 146 6.30 -9.65 -11.86
N GLY A 147 6.59 -10.40 -12.92
CA GLY A 147 7.95 -10.60 -13.43
C GLY A 147 8.66 -11.74 -12.70
N VAL A 148 7.89 -12.72 -12.19
CA VAL A 148 8.38 -13.92 -11.51
C VAL A 148 7.76 -15.13 -12.18
N ASP A 149 8.57 -16.13 -12.55
CA ASP A 149 8.05 -17.38 -13.13
C ASP A 149 7.46 -18.32 -12.08
N ASP A 150 6.98 -19.47 -12.53
CA ASP A 150 6.31 -20.46 -11.68
C ASP A 150 7.29 -21.15 -10.71
N GLU A 151 8.58 -21.13 -11.04
CA GLU A 151 9.69 -21.62 -10.22
C GLU A 151 10.15 -20.61 -9.15
N GLY A 152 9.68 -19.36 -9.23
CA GLY A 152 10.05 -18.28 -8.31
C GLY A 152 11.30 -17.50 -8.74
N GLU A 153 11.77 -17.68 -9.97
CA GLU A 153 12.88 -16.91 -10.53
C GLU A 153 12.40 -15.53 -10.98
N LEU A 154 13.22 -14.51 -10.69
CA LEU A 154 12.93 -13.12 -11.03
C LEU A 154 13.33 -12.86 -12.49
N ILE A 155 12.37 -12.95 -13.40
CA ILE A 155 12.58 -12.80 -14.85
C ILE A 155 12.49 -11.36 -15.38
N GLY A 156 11.85 -10.45 -14.62
CA GLY A 156 11.72 -9.03 -14.98
C GLY A 156 10.46 -8.65 -15.76
N LEU A 157 10.26 -7.34 -15.98
CA LEU A 157 9.08 -6.71 -16.59
C LEU A 157 9.39 -6.02 -17.92
N GLU A 158 10.52 -6.28 -18.56
CA GLU A 158 10.96 -5.62 -19.79
C GLU A 158 9.92 -5.73 -20.91
N ASN A 159 9.33 -6.93 -21.05
CA ASN A 159 8.28 -7.18 -22.03
C ASN A 159 7.04 -6.33 -21.72
N ASP A 160 6.62 -6.22 -20.45
CA ASP A 160 5.53 -5.35 -20.05
C ASP A 160 5.84 -3.87 -20.31
N TYR A 161 7.04 -3.43 -19.96
CA TYR A 161 7.51 -2.05 -20.16
C TYR A 161 7.53 -1.67 -21.64
N SER A 162 7.88 -2.59 -22.54
CA SER A 162 7.85 -2.38 -24.00
C SER A 162 6.45 -2.03 -24.55
N THR A 163 5.38 -2.42 -23.84
CA THR A 163 4.00 -2.12 -24.24
C THR A 163 3.52 -0.74 -23.80
N LEU A 164 4.35 0.00 -23.07
CA LEU A 164 4.07 1.35 -22.58
C LEU A 164 4.75 2.40 -23.48
N LYS A 165 4.24 3.63 -23.43
CA LYS A 165 4.85 4.76 -24.17
C LYS A 165 6.27 5.05 -23.71
N SER A 166 6.55 4.77 -22.45
CA SER A 166 7.85 4.91 -21.81
C SER A 166 8.08 3.63 -20.99
N PRO A 167 9.24 2.97 -21.13
CA PRO A 167 9.53 1.71 -20.46
C PRO A 167 10.10 1.95 -19.06
N ASP A 168 9.26 2.45 -18.15
CA ASP A 168 9.63 2.82 -16.78
C ASP A 168 8.62 2.33 -15.74
N ALA A 169 9.10 2.03 -14.53
CA ALA A 169 8.29 1.57 -13.40
C ALA A 169 7.14 2.53 -13.06
N ASP A 170 7.39 3.84 -13.07
CA ASP A 170 6.39 4.86 -12.77
C ASP A 170 5.20 4.77 -13.75
N ARG A 171 5.48 4.57 -15.05
CA ARG A 171 4.44 4.43 -16.07
C ARG A 171 3.67 3.12 -15.93
N PHE A 172 4.37 2.05 -15.56
CA PHE A 172 3.73 0.77 -15.27
C PHE A 172 2.79 0.87 -14.06
N GLU A 173 3.22 1.53 -12.98
CA GLU A 173 2.37 1.80 -11.82
C GLU A 173 1.14 2.63 -12.21
N LEU A 174 1.31 3.72 -12.95
CA LEU A 174 0.21 4.54 -13.42
C LEU A 174 -0.79 3.74 -14.26
N TRP A 175 -0.30 2.85 -15.12
CA TRP A 175 -1.15 1.95 -15.91
C TRP A 175 -1.93 0.98 -15.00
N MET A 176 -1.26 0.31 -14.05
CA MET A 176 -1.90 -0.59 -13.09
C MET A 176 -3.01 0.10 -12.31
N ARG A 177 -2.73 1.28 -11.76
CA ARG A 177 -3.71 2.09 -11.02
C ARG A 177 -4.88 2.53 -11.90
N GLY A 178 -4.62 2.90 -13.15
CA GLY A 178 -5.66 3.24 -14.12
C GLY A 178 -6.56 2.05 -14.45
N MET A 179 -5.96 0.89 -14.71
CA MET A 179 -6.67 -0.37 -14.99
C MET A 179 -7.55 -0.79 -13.81
N TRP A 180 -7.03 -0.75 -12.59
CA TRP A 180 -7.81 -1.02 -11.38
C TRP A 180 -8.90 0.03 -11.15
N GLY A 181 -8.61 1.32 -11.36
CA GLY A 181 -9.60 2.38 -11.21
C GLY A 181 -10.80 2.19 -12.12
N GLN A 182 -10.56 1.77 -13.37
CA GLN A 182 -11.62 1.49 -14.33
C GLN A 182 -12.41 0.22 -14.01
N ARG A 183 -11.77 -0.81 -13.46
CA ARG A 183 -12.37 -2.16 -13.32
C ARG A 183 -12.86 -2.49 -11.92
N LEU A 184 -12.23 -1.95 -10.87
CA LEU A 184 -12.55 -2.19 -9.46
C LEU A 184 -13.20 -0.97 -8.79
N GLY A 185 -13.13 0.20 -9.44
CA GLY A 185 -13.54 1.49 -8.89
C GLY A 185 -12.43 2.17 -8.10
N THR A 186 -12.50 3.51 -8.04
CA THR A 186 -11.43 4.37 -7.50
C THR A 186 -11.02 4.04 -6.07
N ASN A 187 -12.00 3.77 -5.18
CA ASN A 187 -11.70 3.49 -3.77
C ASN A 187 -10.96 2.17 -3.57
N ALA A 188 -11.34 1.13 -4.33
CA ALA A 188 -10.68 -0.16 -4.25
C ALA A 188 -9.29 -0.13 -4.89
N ALA A 189 -9.13 0.61 -5.99
CA ALA A 189 -7.86 0.78 -6.69
C ALA A 189 -6.78 1.52 -5.88
N ALA A 190 -7.17 2.26 -4.83
CA ALA A 190 -6.26 2.95 -3.93
C ALA A 190 -5.66 2.04 -2.85
N LEU A 191 -6.23 0.85 -2.63
CA LEU A 191 -5.81 -0.05 -1.55
C LEU A 191 -4.49 -0.80 -1.87
N PRO A 192 -4.28 -1.36 -3.08
CA PRO A 192 -3.03 -2.04 -3.38
C PRO A 192 -1.83 -1.08 -3.40
N ILE A 193 -0.73 -1.53 -2.80
CA ILE A 193 0.54 -0.81 -2.72
C ILE A 193 1.53 -1.51 -3.65
N LEU A 194 2.13 -0.78 -4.58
CA LEU A 194 3.15 -1.31 -5.48
C LEU A 194 4.54 -0.95 -4.97
N ASP A 195 5.47 -1.88 -5.14
CA ASP A 195 6.88 -1.66 -4.94
C ASP A 195 7.69 -2.45 -5.97
N PHE A 196 8.90 -1.98 -6.26
CA PHE A 196 9.74 -2.51 -7.32
C PHE A 196 11.11 -2.90 -6.78
N ALA A 197 11.66 -3.99 -7.29
CA ALA A 197 13.03 -4.40 -7.02
C ALA A 197 13.72 -4.83 -8.32
N ARG A 198 15.05 -4.76 -8.35
CA ARG A 198 15.82 -5.25 -9.49
C ARG A 198 15.90 -6.77 -9.49
N ALA A 199 15.71 -7.37 -10.66
CA ALA A 199 15.99 -8.79 -10.87
C ALA A 199 17.50 -9.03 -11.10
N PRO A 200 18.04 -10.21 -10.72
CA PRO A 200 19.45 -10.55 -10.91
C PRO A 200 19.89 -10.57 -12.38
N LEU A 201 18.99 -10.97 -13.28
CA LEU A 201 19.27 -11.12 -14.72
C LEU A 201 19.12 -9.82 -15.52
N GLY A 202 18.63 -8.74 -14.91
CA GLY A 202 18.34 -7.47 -15.58
C GLY A 202 16.92 -6.98 -15.29
N GLY A 203 16.78 -5.64 -15.31
CA GLY A 203 15.56 -4.86 -15.02
C GLY A 203 14.84 -5.18 -13.71
N GLU A 204 13.52 -5.06 -13.73
CA GLU A 204 12.72 -4.84 -12.53
C GLU A 204 11.52 -5.78 -12.42
N VAL A 205 11.23 -6.20 -11.20
CA VAL A 205 10.03 -6.94 -10.81
C VAL A 205 9.14 -6.06 -9.95
N CYS A 206 7.83 -6.31 -10.01
CA CYS A 206 6.85 -5.56 -9.25
C CYS A 206 6.21 -6.47 -8.20
N ARG A 207 6.22 -6.03 -6.95
CA ARG A 207 5.36 -6.59 -5.91
C ARG A 207 4.16 -5.70 -5.73
N VAL A 208 3.00 -6.32 -5.62
CA VAL A 208 1.75 -5.69 -5.24
C VAL A 208 1.33 -6.26 -3.90
N THR A 209 1.34 -5.42 -2.86
CA THR A 209 0.82 -5.76 -1.53
C THR A 209 -0.65 -5.35 -1.46
N ILE A 210 -1.54 -6.33 -1.29
CA ILE A 210 -2.99 -6.13 -1.33
C ILE A 210 -3.57 -6.37 0.07
N PRO A 211 -4.02 -5.32 0.78
CA PRO A 211 -4.70 -5.51 2.06
C PRO A 211 -6.14 -6.02 1.85
N PRO A 212 -6.75 -6.66 2.86
CA PRO A 212 -8.18 -6.98 2.81
C PRO A 212 -9.01 -5.69 2.73
N SER A 213 -9.98 -5.67 1.82
CA SER A 213 -10.85 -4.51 1.61
C SER A 213 -11.90 -4.38 2.74
N PRO A 214 -12.21 -3.15 3.19
CA PRO A 214 -13.27 -2.90 4.16
C PRO A 214 -14.69 -3.06 3.57
N ARG A 215 -14.82 -3.21 2.25
CA ARG A 215 -16.09 -3.39 1.53
C ARG A 215 -15.93 -4.41 0.39
N PRO A 216 -17.02 -5.06 -0.08
CA PRO A 216 -16.94 -5.93 -1.24
C PRO A 216 -16.48 -5.16 -2.49
N VAL A 217 -15.54 -5.75 -3.22
CA VAL A 217 -14.96 -5.21 -4.45
C VAL A 217 -15.41 -6.06 -5.63
N TYR A 218 -16.24 -5.48 -6.50
CA TYR A 218 -16.68 -6.14 -7.71
C TYR A 218 -15.76 -5.78 -8.88
N LEU A 219 -15.36 -6.80 -9.64
CA LEU A 219 -14.58 -6.65 -10.85
C LEU A 219 -15.51 -6.52 -12.05
N LEU A 220 -15.34 -5.43 -12.81
CA LEU A 220 -15.93 -5.29 -14.12
C LEU A 220 -15.07 -5.99 -15.18
N GLY A 221 -15.72 -6.39 -16.27
CA GLY A 221 -15.05 -6.89 -17.46
C GLY A 221 -14.14 -5.84 -18.09
N SER A 222 -13.52 -6.20 -19.21
CA SER A 222 -12.52 -5.31 -19.79
C SER A 222 -13.09 -3.94 -20.16
N LYS A 223 -12.25 -2.91 -20.03
CA LYS A 223 -12.60 -1.49 -20.22
C LYS A 223 -13.77 -1.02 -19.35
N GLY A 224 -14.00 -1.67 -18.20
CA GLY A 224 -15.07 -1.32 -17.25
C GLY A 224 -16.47 -1.67 -17.75
N LYS A 225 -16.60 -2.60 -18.69
CA LYS A 225 -17.88 -3.06 -19.24
C LYS A 225 -18.23 -4.46 -18.74
N GLY A 226 -19.51 -4.80 -18.78
CA GLY A 226 -20.02 -6.12 -18.41
C GLY A 226 -20.60 -6.17 -17.01
N ALA A 227 -21.07 -7.36 -16.63
CA ALA A 227 -21.65 -7.57 -15.31
C ALA A 227 -20.55 -7.51 -14.22
N PRO A 228 -20.83 -6.89 -13.07
CA PRO A 228 -19.91 -6.92 -11.93
C PRO A 228 -19.79 -8.35 -11.38
N GLU A 229 -18.57 -8.83 -11.25
CA GLU A 229 -18.25 -10.16 -10.76
C GLU A 229 -17.56 -10.09 -9.40
N LEU A 230 -17.93 -10.97 -8.47
CA LEU A 230 -17.25 -11.09 -7.18
C LEU A 230 -16.26 -12.26 -7.22
N TRP A 231 -14.98 -11.95 -7.08
CA TRP A 231 -13.90 -12.93 -7.05
C TRP A 231 -13.33 -13.05 -5.64
N VAL A 232 -13.01 -14.27 -5.20
CA VAL A 232 -12.43 -14.57 -3.88
C VAL A 232 -11.33 -15.62 -3.99
N ARG A 233 -10.43 -15.65 -3.01
CA ARG A 233 -9.43 -16.73 -2.84
C ARG A 233 -10.08 -17.89 -2.10
N VAL A 234 -9.93 -19.08 -2.65
CA VAL A 234 -10.30 -20.35 -2.02
C VAL A 234 -9.06 -21.25 -2.06
N GLY A 235 -8.33 -21.30 -0.95
CA GLY A 235 -6.98 -21.89 -0.91
C GLY A 235 -6.04 -21.15 -1.86
N ASN A 236 -5.34 -21.89 -2.72
CA ASN A 236 -4.43 -21.34 -3.74
C ASN A 236 -5.14 -20.90 -5.04
N SER A 237 -6.47 -20.93 -5.10
CA SER A 237 -7.22 -20.70 -6.34
C SER A 237 -8.09 -19.45 -6.26
N THR A 238 -8.17 -18.73 -7.38
CA THR A 238 -9.08 -17.59 -7.55
C THR A 238 -10.40 -18.06 -8.15
N ARG A 239 -11.52 -17.89 -7.42
CA ARG A 239 -12.86 -18.35 -7.84
C ARG A 239 -13.85 -17.20 -7.93
N ARG A 240 -14.71 -17.25 -8.95
CA ARG A 240 -15.87 -16.39 -9.08
C ARG A 240 -17.02 -16.97 -8.26
N LEU A 241 -17.64 -16.16 -7.42
CA LEU A 241 -18.86 -16.54 -6.72
C LEU A 241 -20.07 -16.30 -7.62
N ASP A 242 -21.01 -17.25 -7.62
CA ASP A 242 -22.34 -17.02 -8.17
C ASP A 242 -23.08 -15.94 -7.35
N VAL A 243 -24.13 -15.34 -7.90
CA VAL A 243 -24.92 -14.31 -7.21
C VAL A 243 -25.39 -14.77 -5.83
N SER A 244 -25.88 -16.01 -5.73
CA SER A 244 -26.38 -16.56 -4.46
C SER A 244 -25.28 -16.67 -3.40
N ASP A 245 -24.15 -17.28 -3.75
CA ASP A 245 -22.97 -17.40 -2.89
C ASP A 245 -22.35 -16.03 -2.55
N ALA A 246 -22.35 -15.11 -3.51
CA ALA A 246 -21.82 -13.75 -3.33
C ALA A 246 -22.62 -12.99 -2.26
N VAL A 247 -23.95 -13.07 -2.31
CA VAL A 247 -24.81 -12.43 -1.29
C VAL A 247 -24.53 -13.01 0.10
N LEU A 248 -24.45 -14.33 0.22
CA LEU A 248 -24.15 -14.99 1.49
C LEU A 248 -22.76 -14.58 2.00
N TYR A 249 -21.74 -14.69 1.16
CA TYR A 249 -20.36 -14.33 1.50
C TYR A 249 -20.25 -12.88 1.97
N VAL A 250 -20.86 -11.94 1.24
CA VAL A 250 -20.84 -10.52 1.59
C VAL A 250 -21.53 -10.26 2.93
N SER A 251 -22.67 -10.93 3.19
CA SER A 251 -23.40 -10.77 4.46
C SER A 251 -22.62 -11.26 5.67
N GLN A 252 -21.81 -12.31 5.52
CA GLN A 252 -20.99 -12.87 6.59
C GLN A 252 -19.73 -12.04 6.83
N ARG A 253 -19.05 -11.65 5.75
CA ARG A 253 -17.77 -10.94 5.81
C ARG A 253 -17.92 -9.45 6.11
N TRP A 254 -18.94 -8.79 5.56
CA TRP A 254 -19.22 -7.37 5.77
C TRP A 254 -20.67 -7.14 6.23
N PRO A 255 -21.03 -7.51 7.47
CA PRO A 255 -22.40 -7.34 7.97
C PRO A 255 -22.92 -5.90 7.88
N GLU A 256 -22.03 -4.92 8.01
CA GLU A 256 -22.38 -3.50 7.88
C GLU A 256 -22.79 -3.08 6.48
N ALA A 257 -22.26 -3.72 5.44
CA ALA A 257 -22.64 -3.43 4.06
C ALA A 257 -24.08 -3.85 3.75
N VAL A 258 -24.62 -4.82 4.51
CA VAL A 258 -25.95 -5.41 4.30
C VAL A 258 -26.97 -4.93 5.35
N ARG A 259 -26.52 -4.33 6.46
CA ARG A 259 -27.42 -3.86 7.54
C ARG A 259 -28.34 -2.73 7.07
N VAL A 260 -29.62 -3.02 7.02
CA VAL A 260 -30.68 -2.04 6.80
C VAL A 260 -30.81 -1.14 8.03
N SER A 261 -30.78 0.18 7.85
CA SER A 261 -30.90 1.12 8.97
C SER A 261 -32.17 0.89 9.80
N LEU A 262 -32.11 1.14 11.11
CA LEU A 262 -33.27 1.02 12.02
C LEU A 262 -34.48 1.82 11.49
N TRP A 263 -34.23 3.03 11.00
CA TRP A 263 -35.25 3.91 10.43
C TRP A 263 -35.89 3.34 9.17
N THR A 264 -35.09 2.71 8.30
CA THR A 264 -35.61 2.03 7.11
C THR A 264 -36.46 0.82 7.49
N ARG A 265 -36.06 0.04 8.51
CA ARG A 265 -36.86 -1.08 9.04
C ARG A 265 -38.18 -0.59 9.62
N LEU A 266 -38.17 0.48 10.42
CA LEU A 266 -39.38 1.11 10.97
C LEU A 266 -40.27 1.64 9.85
N ARG A 267 -39.72 2.36 8.87
CA ARG A 267 -40.46 2.88 7.72
C ARG A 267 -41.12 1.75 6.92
N MET A 268 -40.40 0.67 6.63
CA MET A 268 -41.00 -0.50 5.96
C MET A 268 -42.10 -1.13 6.80
N TYR A 269 -41.89 -1.30 8.11
CA TYR A 269 -42.91 -1.83 9.01
C TYR A 269 -44.20 -0.99 8.99
N PHE A 270 -44.09 0.35 9.08
CA PHE A 270 -45.25 1.24 9.03
C PHE A 270 -45.92 1.30 7.65
N LEU A 271 -45.14 1.21 6.56
CA LEU A 271 -45.66 1.18 5.20
C LEU A 271 -46.42 -0.13 4.90
N LEU A 272 -45.85 -1.28 5.30
CA LEU A 272 -46.48 -2.59 5.11
C LEU A 272 -47.73 -2.72 5.97
N ARG A 273 -47.71 -2.23 7.22
CA ARG A 273 -48.89 -2.19 8.11
C ARG A 273 -50.04 -1.34 7.55
N LYS A 274 -49.75 -0.32 6.73
CA LYS A 274 -50.80 0.48 6.06
C LYS A 274 -51.48 -0.26 4.90
N ARG A 275 -50.85 -1.31 4.35
CA ARG A 275 -51.36 -2.08 3.21
C ARG A 275 -52.35 -3.18 3.60
N GLU A 276 -52.35 -3.60 4.87
CA GLU A 276 -53.32 -4.56 5.41
C GLU A 276 -54.68 -3.96 5.78
N ARG A 277 -54.92 -2.67 5.51
CA ARG A 277 -56.30 -2.17 5.53
C ARG A 277 -56.99 -2.68 4.26
N PRO A 278 -57.99 -3.58 4.34
CA PRO A 278 -58.70 -4.03 3.15
C PRO A 278 -59.23 -2.81 2.42
N ALA A 279 -59.04 -2.77 1.10
CA ALA A 279 -59.63 -1.76 0.25
C ALA A 279 -61.16 -1.81 0.47
N HIS A 280 -61.70 -0.81 1.14
CA HIS A 280 -63.14 -0.65 1.25
C HIS A 280 -63.65 -0.41 -0.17
N LEU A 281 -64.63 -1.20 -0.59
CA LEU A 281 -65.29 -0.98 -1.87
C LEU A 281 -65.85 0.46 -1.89
N PRO A 282 -65.73 1.20 -3.00
CA PRO A 282 -66.35 2.52 -3.12
C PRO A 282 -67.84 2.41 -2.77
N ARG A 283 -68.36 3.33 -1.95
CA ARG A 283 -69.75 3.29 -1.44
C ARG A 283 -70.82 3.08 -2.52
N ALA A 284 -70.54 3.49 -3.76
CA ALA A 284 -71.41 3.26 -4.91
C ALA A 284 -71.60 1.76 -5.23
N VAL A 285 -70.54 0.96 -5.09
CA VAL A 285 -70.56 -0.50 -5.34
C VAL A 285 -71.26 -1.24 -4.19
N GLU A 286 -71.05 -0.79 -2.96
CA GLU A 286 -71.75 -1.33 -1.78
C GLU A 286 -73.27 -1.13 -1.86
N LYS A 287 -73.71 0.00 -2.43
CA LYS A 287 -75.14 0.31 -2.59
C LYS A 287 -75.81 -0.50 -3.72
N ALA A 288 -75.06 -0.83 -4.77
CA ALA A 288 -75.53 -1.66 -5.89
C ALA A 288 -75.65 -3.15 -5.54
N LEU A 289 -74.93 -3.63 -4.52
CA LEU A 289 -74.97 -5.02 -4.06
C LEU A 289 -76.03 -5.28 -2.98
N ARG A 290 -76.68 -4.23 -2.45
CA ARG A 290 -77.71 -4.31 -1.38
C ARG A 290 -79.11 -3.90 -1.85
N GLY A 291 -79.29 -3.57 -3.12
CA GLY A 291 -80.59 -3.33 -3.75
C GLY A 291 -80.88 -4.40 -4.78
#